data_AF-A0AAV2BGZ1-F1
#
_entry.id   AF-A0AAV2BGZ1-F1
#
_cell.length_a   1.000
_cell.length_b   1.000
_cell.length_c   1.000
_cell.angle_alpha   90.00
_cell.angle_beta   90.00
_cell.angle_gamma   90.00
#
_symmetry.space_group_name_H-M   'P 1'
#
loop_
_entity.id
_entity.type
_entity.pdbx_description
1 polymer ?
#
loop_
_entity_poly.entity_id
_entity_poly.type
_entity_poly.pdbx_seq_one_letter_code
_entity_poly.pdbx_strand_id
1 'polypeptide(L)'
;MEHFSKTLDYRVVTLKTATDVVRFSFIAQNSISYLNLELCQYSTVSNYLGTSCYNCALKLSNSFINTEEKCRKFFTQSRRLLYTWHLDLPNGRECSLKNVPNSITYERDPWNPHLAKIVPTCGFDLSILSDLVEDFISINNDKLKILKWILKMSYSSLPLLYVLEIRIVNKFIDCFYPEITDSAIFKDFIMHFDFTEWISTHEKPEILEYLLQYARYYGREDLEDDFPIDEVIDPCIFNRYFLNIGPILKYINRPRFQSDDYQLYFLNISSMRPNLTEEKLLRVEKRVNRERIHQMLQIIWMYIDSKQHYCTQAASEALRLIWCSIPDAYISFKEIKRAFRGIFKAGELKNMYDFYATAVDKTSESDEPRSLQHLCRALIRKTLRKNQIWIPEGIRQICLPKSIELFLNLEKVFITSNKFAP
;
A
#
# COMPACT_ATOMS: atom_id res chain seq x y z
N MET A 1 32.06 38.81 -9.85
CA MET A 1 31.07 39.01 -8.78
C MET A 1 30.05 37.92 -8.93
N GLU A 2 30.26 36.82 -8.23
CA GLU A 2 29.42 35.63 -8.28
C GLU A 2 28.05 35.90 -7.65
N HIS A 3 27.06 35.15 -8.13
CA HIS A 3 25.65 35.23 -7.75
C HIS A 3 25.44 35.02 -6.24
N PHE A 4 25.38 36.10 -5.45
CA PHE A 4 24.74 36.02 -4.15
C PHE A 4 23.24 35.83 -4.35
N SER A 5 22.71 34.70 -3.92
CA SER A 5 21.28 34.44 -3.89
C SER A 5 20.58 35.54 -3.10
N LYS A 6 19.51 36.13 -3.67
CA LYS A 6 18.64 37.08 -2.96
C LYS A 6 17.64 36.38 -2.04
N THR A 7 17.52 35.07 -2.16
CA THR A 7 16.59 34.23 -1.39
C THR A 7 17.37 33.45 -0.34
N LEU A 8 16.93 33.57 0.91
CA LEU A 8 17.40 32.73 2.00
C LEU A 8 16.64 31.40 1.92
N ASP A 9 17.39 30.32 1.80
CA ASP A 9 16.83 28.98 1.90
C ASP A 9 16.69 28.61 3.37
N TYR A 10 15.59 27.96 3.72
CA TYR A 10 15.34 27.53 5.08
C TYR A 10 15.13 26.02 5.15
N ARG A 11 15.53 25.41 6.27
CA ARG A 11 15.24 24.00 6.56
C ARG A 11 14.06 23.83 7.51
N VAL A 12 13.43 22.66 7.42
CA VAL A 12 12.43 22.16 8.37
C VAL A 12 13.05 21.04 9.18
N VAL A 13 12.86 21.08 10.50
CA VAL A 13 13.24 19.98 11.39
C VAL A 13 12.00 19.17 11.74
N THR A 14 12.08 17.87 11.48
CA THR A 14 11.04 16.89 11.84
C THR A 14 11.41 16.19 13.14
N LEU A 15 10.55 16.29 14.15
CA LEU A 15 10.68 15.61 15.44
C LEU A 15 10.06 14.21 15.32
N LYS A 16 10.78 13.16 15.72
CA LYS A 16 10.28 11.78 15.60
C LYS A 16 9.84 11.16 16.92
N THR A 17 10.24 11.72 18.07
CA THR A 17 9.96 11.12 19.39
C THR A 17 9.06 12.01 20.23
N ALA A 18 8.27 11.39 21.13
CA ALA A 18 7.45 12.11 22.09
C ALA A 18 8.27 13.00 23.02
N THR A 19 9.45 12.54 23.44
CA THR A 19 10.40 13.35 24.23
C THR A 19 10.79 14.63 23.49
N ASP A 20 11.09 14.53 22.19
CA ASP A 20 11.43 15.70 21.38
C ASP A 20 10.22 16.62 21.20
N VAL A 21 9.04 16.07 20.88
CA VAL A 21 7.81 16.87 20.71
C VAL A 21 7.45 17.61 21.99
N VAL A 22 7.56 16.98 23.16
CA VAL A 22 7.34 17.62 24.47
C VAL A 22 8.40 18.67 24.74
N ARG A 23 9.68 18.38 24.48
CA ARG A 23 10.80 19.31 24.69
C ARG A 23 10.67 20.58 23.85
N PHE A 24 10.17 20.45 22.63
CA PHE A 24 9.95 21.56 21.70
C PHE A 24 8.49 22.01 21.64
N SER A 25 7.64 21.57 22.57
CA SER A 25 6.19 21.85 22.61
C SER A 25 5.87 23.33 22.52
N PHE A 26 6.68 24.20 23.15
CA PHE A 26 6.51 25.64 23.09
C PHE A 26 6.54 26.23 21.66
N ILE A 27 7.06 25.49 20.66
CA ILE A 27 7.01 25.80 19.22
C ILE A 27 6.13 24.80 18.47
N ALA A 28 6.28 23.50 18.73
CA ALA A 28 5.70 22.44 17.93
C ALA A 28 4.19 22.22 18.19
N GLN A 29 3.72 22.42 19.42
CA GLN A 29 2.33 22.18 19.83
C GLN A 29 1.90 23.14 20.95
N ASN A 30 1.15 24.19 20.59
CA ASN A 30 0.63 25.19 21.55
C ASN A 30 -0.37 24.61 22.57
N SER A 31 -0.93 23.41 22.31
CA SER A 31 -1.89 22.71 23.17
C SER A 31 -1.24 21.95 24.33
N ILE A 32 0.07 21.71 24.27
CA ILE A 32 0.83 21.08 25.35
C ILE A 32 1.59 22.18 26.09
N SER A 33 1.22 22.44 27.35
CA SER A 33 1.99 23.36 28.18
C SER A 33 3.30 22.68 28.60
N TYR A 34 4.43 23.36 28.35
CA TYR A 34 5.76 22.94 28.80
C TYR A 34 5.90 22.80 30.34
N LEU A 35 4.85 23.16 31.07
CA LEU A 35 4.75 23.23 32.53
C LEU A 35 4.10 21.99 33.17
N ASN A 36 3.72 20.97 32.38
CA ASN A 36 3.26 19.71 32.96
C ASN A 36 4.47 18.85 33.38
N LEU A 37 4.96 19.07 34.61
CA LEU A 37 6.15 18.44 35.19
C LEU A 37 6.07 16.89 35.23
N GLU A 38 4.86 16.32 35.21
CA GLU A 38 4.67 14.86 35.12
C GLU A 38 5.09 14.28 33.76
N LEU A 39 4.92 15.02 32.65
CA LEU A 39 5.34 14.58 31.31
C LEU A 39 6.87 14.59 31.15
N CYS A 40 7.55 15.54 31.79
CA CYS A 40 9.02 15.55 31.85
C CYS A 40 9.55 14.37 32.68
N GLN A 41 8.87 13.98 33.76
CA GLN A 41 9.26 12.82 34.58
C GLN A 41 9.06 11.50 33.83
N TYR A 42 8.00 11.35 33.02
CA TYR A 42 7.79 10.17 32.17
C TYR A 42 8.86 10.00 31.07
N SER A 43 9.39 11.11 30.53
CA SER A 43 10.49 11.06 29.56
C SER A 43 11.79 10.46 30.11
N THR A 44 11.95 10.45 31.44
CA THR A 44 13.07 9.80 32.15
C THR A 44 12.88 8.29 32.31
N VAL A 45 11.65 7.78 32.16
CA VAL A 45 11.30 6.37 32.42
C VAL A 45 11.31 5.54 31.12
N SER A 46 11.03 6.15 29.97
CA SER A 46 11.13 5.51 28.65
C SER A 46 12.50 5.75 28.01
N ASN A 47 13.50 4.99 28.46
CA ASN A 47 14.82 4.91 27.80
C ASN A 47 14.75 4.11 26.49
N TYR A 48 13.92 4.52 25.53
CA TYR A 48 14.10 4.12 24.14
C TYR A 48 15.12 5.05 23.48
N LEU A 49 16.40 4.70 23.69
CA LEU A 49 17.55 5.30 23.02
C LEU A 49 17.50 4.99 21.52
N GLY A 50 16.87 5.90 20.76
CA GLY A 50 17.01 6.02 19.32
C GLY A 50 17.17 7.49 18.97
N THR A 51 18.41 7.95 18.85
CA THR A 51 18.74 9.31 18.35
C THR A 51 18.07 9.56 17.00
N SER A 52 17.27 10.64 16.93
CA SER A 52 16.11 10.72 16.04
C SER A 52 16.21 11.80 14.95
N CYS A 53 17.42 12.22 14.60
CA CYS A 53 17.71 12.96 13.38
C CYS A 53 19.01 12.37 12.80
N TYR A 54 19.00 11.94 11.53
CA TYR A 54 20.20 11.41 10.85
C TYR A 54 21.40 12.39 10.91
N ASN A 55 21.15 13.67 11.21
CA ASN A 55 22.18 14.72 11.30
C ASN A 55 22.40 15.27 12.72
N CYS A 56 21.68 14.78 13.74
CA CYS A 56 21.92 15.19 15.13
C CYS A 56 22.39 14.00 15.96
N ALA A 57 23.60 13.53 15.68
CA ALA A 57 24.40 12.70 16.59
C ALA A 57 24.96 13.53 17.76
N LEU A 58 24.14 14.42 18.34
CA LEU A 58 24.57 15.29 19.44
C LEU A 58 24.10 14.70 20.77
N LYS A 59 25.08 14.36 21.61
CA LYS A 59 24.91 13.95 23.02
C LYS A 59 23.81 14.79 23.68
N LEU A 60 22.81 14.09 24.23
CA LEU A 60 21.72 14.69 25.00
C LEU A 60 22.30 15.58 26.11
N SER A 61 22.20 16.90 25.95
CA SER A 61 22.25 17.80 27.09
C SER A 61 20.82 17.99 27.59
N ASN A 62 20.59 17.84 28.90
CA ASN A 62 19.32 18.13 29.59
C ASN A 62 19.00 19.63 29.64
N SER A 63 19.47 20.40 28.65
CA SER A 63 19.32 21.84 28.62
C SER A 63 17.87 22.23 28.30
N PHE A 64 17.30 23.05 29.18
CA PHE A 64 15.96 23.60 29.04
C PHE A 64 15.88 24.57 27.86
N ILE A 65 14.99 24.27 26.90
CA ILE A 65 14.77 25.03 25.66
C ILE A 65 13.44 25.76 25.77
N ASN A 66 13.48 27.10 25.82
CA ASN A 66 12.31 27.94 26.05
C ASN A 66 12.29 29.20 25.17
N THR A 67 13.20 29.31 24.21
CA THR A 67 13.28 30.44 23.27
C THR A 67 13.60 29.91 21.89
N GLU A 68 13.11 30.58 20.85
CA GLU A 68 13.42 30.19 19.46
C GLU A 68 14.93 30.17 19.21
N GLU A 69 15.68 31.09 19.82
CA GLU A 69 17.13 31.13 19.67
C GLU A 69 17.84 29.93 20.30
N LYS A 70 17.36 29.44 21.46
CA LYS A 70 17.86 28.18 22.02
C LYS A 70 17.57 26.99 21.09
N CYS A 71 16.43 26.97 20.41
CA CYS A 71 16.16 25.95 19.39
C CYS A 71 17.14 26.03 18.22
N ARG A 72 17.36 27.23 17.68
CA ARG A 72 18.30 27.43 16.57
C ARG A 72 19.72 27.01 16.95
N LYS A 73 20.19 27.35 18.17
CA LYS A 73 21.48 26.89 18.71
C LYS A 73 21.55 25.38 18.93
N PHE A 74 20.43 24.75 19.27
CA PHE A 74 20.37 23.30 19.48
C PHE A 74 20.51 22.54 18.16
N PHE A 75 19.76 22.94 17.12
CA PHE A 75 19.78 22.25 15.83
C PHE A 75 20.93 22.68 14.91
N THR A 76 21.44 23.91 15.05
CA THR A 76 22.46 24.49 14.16
C THR A 76 23.73 24.80 14.95
N GLN A 77 24.65 23.83 15.06
CA GLN A 77 25.92 24.03 15.76
C GLN A 77 26.82 25.08 15.08
N SER A 78 26.74 25.18 13.75
CA SER A 78 27.41 26.20 12.93
C SER A 78 26.91 27.63 13.22
N ARG A 79 25.77 27.79 13.89
CA ARG A 79 25.26 29.12 14.28
C ARG A 79 26.16 29.80 15.30
N ARG A 80 26.94 29.04 16.08
CA ARG A 80 28.01 29.61 16.91
C ARG A 80 29.04 30.35 16.06
N LEU A 81 29.35 29.85 14.86
CA LEU A 81 30.25 30.54 13.92
C LEU A 81 29.59 31.82 13.40
N LEU A 82 28.29 31.82 13.07
CA LEU A 82 27.60 33.05 12.68
C LEU A 82 27.72 34.14 13.75
N TYR A 83 27.52 33.79 15.03
CA TYR A 83 27.75 34.70 16.16
C TYR A 83 29.19 35.16 16.29
N THR A 84 30.15 34.22 16.29
CA THR A 84 31.58 34.52 16.47
C THR A 84 32.13 35.44 15.39
N TRP A 85 31.63 35.30 14.17
CA TRP A 85 32.08 36.06 13.01
C TRP A 85 31.18 37.27 12.70
N HIS A 86 30.18 37.57 13.54
CA HIS A 86 29.19 38.63 13.32
C HIS A 86 28.46 38.54 11.97
N LEU A 87 28.22 37.31 11.50
CA LEU A 87 27.55 36.99 10.23
C LEU A 87 26.06 36.70 10.41
N ASP A 88 25.47 37.11 11.54
CA ASP A 88 24.05 36.91 11.77
C ASP A 88 23.19 37.77 10.84
N LEU A 89 22.00 37.28 10.55
CA LEU A 89 21.03 38.01 9.75
C LEU A 89 20.54 39.26 10.50
N PRO A 90 20.32 40.39 9.79
CA PRO A 90 19.69 41.57 10.37
C PRO A 90 18.37 41.25 11.04
N ASN A 91 18.08 41.94 12.16
CA ASN A 91 16.81 41.82 12.88
C ASN A 91 15.62 41.89 11.92
N GLY A 92 14.74 40.89 11.98
CA GLY A 92 13.54 40.79 11.15
C GLY A 92 13.68 40.02 9.84
N ARG A 93 14.89 39.56 9.46
CA ARG A 93 15.07 38.67 8.29
C ARG A 93 14.97 37.17 8.61
N GLU A 94 15.11 36.78 9.86
CA GLU A 94 14.82 35.41 10.28
C GLU A 94 13.34 35.23 10.59
N CYS A 95 12.77 34.13 10.08
CA CYS A 95 11.38 33.80 10.34
C CYS A 95 11.18 33.33 11.78
N SER A 96 10.05 33.70 12.37
CA SER A 96 9.60 33.09 13.62
C SER A 96 9.33 31.61 13.39
N LEU A 97 9.80 30.77 14.32
CA LEU A 97 9.55 29.33 14.27
C LEU A 97 8.07 28.99 14.50
N LYS A 98 7.29 29.91 15.10
CA LYS A 98 5.85 29.75 15.34
C LYS A 98 5.01 30.23 14.15
N ASN A 99 5.39 31.36 13.56
CA ASN A 99 4.61 32.05 12.55
C ASN A 99 5.39 32.11 11.23
N VAL A 100 5.51 30.95 10.58
CA VAL A 100 6.23 30.79 9.31
C VAL A 100 5.33 31.24 8.15
N PRO A 101 5.73 32.23 7.34
CA PRO A 101 5.01 32.59 6.12
C PRO A 101 4.85 31.42 5.15
N ASN A 102 3.67 31.29 4.53
CA ASN A 102 3.38 30.22 3.56
C ASN A 102 4.24 30.30 2.27
N SER A 103 4.95 31.41 2.05
CA SER A 103 5.75 31.68 0.84
C SER A 103 7.19 31.17 0.91
N ILE A 104 7.58 30.44 1.96
CA ILE A 104 8.96 29.98 2.15
C ILE A 104 9.20 28.65 1.43
N THR A 105 10.20 28.63 0.56
CA THR A 105 10.77 27.41 -0.01
C THR A 105 11.63 26.70 1.02
N TYR A 106 11.40 25.39 1.17
CA TYR A 106 12.15 24.55 2.08
C TYR A 106 13.20 23.75 1.32
N GLU A 107 14.45 23.84 1.75
CA GLU A 107 15.50 22.95 1.29
C GLU A 107 15.65 21.75 2.23
N ARG A 108 16.01 20.61 1.63
CA ARG A 108 16.29 19.38 2.36
C ARG A 108 17.75 19.30 2.84
N ASP A 109 18.57 20.33 2.57
CA ASP A 109 19.97 20.35 3.01
C ASP A 109 20.05 20.45 4.54
N PRO A 110 20.57 19.41 5.22
CA PRO A 110 20.68 19.43 6.66
C PRO A 110 21.73 20.39 7.21
N TRP A 111 22.65 20.90 6.37
CA TRP A 111 23.71 21.81 6.78
C TRP A 111 23.29 23.28 6.73
N ASN A 112 22.10 23.57 6.17
CA ASN A 112 21.58 24.93 6.11
C ASN A 112 21.37 25.48 7.54
N PRO A 113 22.01 26.62 7.88
CA PRO A 113 21.94 27.16 9.23
C PRO A 113 20.59 27.79 9.58
N HIS A 114 19.78 28.12 8.58
CA HIS A 114 18.53 28.86 8.73
C HIS A 114 17.35 27.90 8.96
N LEU A 115 16.85 27.86 10.19
CA LEU A 115 15.71 27.05 10.57
C LEU A 115 14.41 27.86 10.39
N ALA A 116 13.49 27.37 9.56
CA ALA A 116 12.16 27.99 9.43
C ALA A 116 11.13 27.35 10.34
N LYS A 117 11.09 26.02 10.43
CA LYS A 117 9.99 25.32 11.11
C LYS A 117 10.46 24.08 11.85
N ILE A 118 9.84 23.82 12.99
CA ILE A 118 9.95 22.56 13.72
C ILE A 118 8.57 21.95 13.73
N VAL A 119 8.44 20.72 13.23
CA VAL A 119 7.17 19.99 13.19
C VAL A 119 7.37 18.57 13.70
N PRO A 120 6.36 17.96 14.35
CA PRO A 120 6.31 16.52 14.47
C PRO A 120 6.39 15.86 13.09
N THR A 121 6.89 14.64 13.05
CA THR A 121 6.88 13.83 11.83
C THR A 121 5.44 13.60 11.39
N CYS A 122 5.20 13.52 10.08
CA CYS A 122 3.88 13.20 9.56
C CYS A 122 3.36 11.90 10.19
N GLY A 123 2.12 11.91 10.68
CA GLY A 123 1.51 10.76 11.35
C GLY A 123 1.90 10.56 12.82
N PHE A 124 2.72 11.43 13.41
CA PHE A 124 3.19 11.29 14.80
C PHE A 124 2.05 11.17 15.84
N ASP A 125 1.05 12.05 15.77
CA ASP A 125 -0.08 11.99 16.71
C ASP A 125 -0.92 10.72 16.49
N LEU A 126 -0.96 10.20 15.25
CA LEU A 126 -1.68 8.98 14.88
C LEU A 126 -0.96 7.73 15.37
N SER A 127 0.37 7.70 15.31
CA SER A 127 1.16 6.60 15.86
C SER A 127 1.02 6.56 17.39
N ILE A 128 1.05 7.70 18.08
CA ILE A 128 0.81 7.75 19.53
C ILE A 128 -0.59 7.23 19.86
N LEU A 129 -1.61 7.71 19.13
CA LEU A 129 -2.99 7.26 19.36
C LEU A 129 -3.14 5.76 19.12
N SER A 130 -2.49 5.24 18.07
CA SER A 130 -2.44 3.80 17.77
C SER A 130 -1.80 3.02 18.92
N ASP A 131 -0.61 3.43 19.38
CA ASP A 131 0.09 2.77 20.48
C ASP A 131 -0.75 2.78 21.78
N LEU A 132 -1.42 3.91 22.09
CA LEU A 132 -2.33 3.99 23.24
C LEU A 132 -3.49 3.01 23.11
N VAL A 133 -4.15 2.95 21.95
CA VAL A 133 -5.24 2.01 21.69
C VAL A 133 -4.74 0.57 21.83
N GLU A 134 -3.54 0.28 21.33
CA GLU A 134 -2.92 -1.03 21.46
C GLU A 134 -2.68 -1.42 22.93
N ASP A 135 -2.14 -0.50 23.74
CA ASP A 135 -1.94 -0.70 25.17
C ASP A 135 -3.27 -0.95 25.88
N PHE A 136 -4.31 -0.17 25.56
CA PHE A 136 -5.65 -0.38 26.12
C PHE A 136 -6.22 -1.76 25.78
N ILE A 137 -6.04 -2.24 24.54
CA ILE A 137 -6.45 -3.59 24.12
C ILE A 137 -5.66 -4.67 24.87
N SER A 138 -4.40 -4.41 25.21
CA SER A 138 -3.56 -5.37 25.93
C SER A 138 -3.93 -5.50 27.41
N ILE A 139 -4.36 -4.41 28.04
CA ILE A 139 -4.72 -4.34 29.47
C ILE A 139 -6.17 -4.76 29.68
N ASN A 140 -7.07 -4.44 28.75
CA ASN A 140 -8.50 -4.67 28.89
C ASN A 140 -8.95 -5.86 28.05
N ASN A 141 -9.67 -6.80 28.67
CA ASN A 141 -10.23 -7.96 27.97
C ASN A 141 -11.45 -7.60 27.10
N ASP A 142 -12.08 -6.44 27.29
CA ASP A 142 -13.28 -6.03 26.55
C ASP A 142 -12.94 -5.24 25.27
N LYS A 143 -12.39 -5.95 24.28
CA LYS A 143 -12.01 -5.40 22.96
C LYS A 143 -13.20 -4.75 22.22
N LEU A 144 -14.40 -5.33 22.35
CA LEU A 144 -15.60 -4.84 21.67
C LEU A 144 -16.03 -3.47 22.21
N LYS A 145 -15.89 -3.23 23.52
CA LYS A 145 -16.16 -1.92 24.10
C LYS A 145 -15.20 -0.84 23.60
N ILE A 146 -13.91 -1.18 23.44
CA ILE A 146 -12.91 -0.27 22.85
C ILE A 146 -13.26 0.02 21.39
N LEU A 147 -13.56 -1.02 20.61
CA LEU A 147 -13.96 -0.84 19.22
C LEU A 147 -15.20 0.04 19.08
N LYS A 148 -16.23 -0.18 19.91
CA LYS A 148 -17.43 0.64 19.95
C LYS A 148 -17.14 2.11 20.27
N TRP A 149 -16.13 2.37 21.10
CA TRP A 149 -15.67 3.73 21.36
C TRP A 149 -14.97 4.32 20.14
N ILE A 150 -14.06 3.58 19.50
CA ILE A 150 -13.34 4.00 18.27
C ILE A 150 -14.32 4.32 17.14
N LEU A 151 -15.30 3.46 16.89
CA LEU A 151 -16.28 3.62 15.80
C LEU A 151 -17.18 4.86 15.99
N LYS A 152 -17.34 5.34 17.23
CA LYS A 152 -18.08 6.57 17.54
C LYS A 152 -17.25 7.84 17.39
N MET A 153 -15.93 7.71 17.25
CA MET A 153 -15.03 8.85 17.11
C MET A 153 -14.67 9.09 15.66
N SER A 154 -14.73 10.36 15.26
CA SER A 154 -14.27 10.82 13.95
C SER A 154 -12.98 11.62 14.12
N TYR A 155 -12.01 11.37 13.26
CA TYR A 155 -10.75 12.11 13.18
C TYR A 155 -10.69 12.86 11.85
N SER A 156 -10.70 14.19 11.90
CA SER A 156 -10.49 15.04 10.71
C SER A 156 -11.36 14.65 9.51
N SER A 157 -12.67 14.48 9.74
CA SER A 157 -13.70 14.02 8.78
C SER A 157 -13.68 12.55 8.35
N LEU A 158 -12.68 11.76 8.76
CA LEU A 158 -12.63 10.31 8.55
C LEU A 158 -12.96 9.53 9.83
N PRO A 159 -13.47 8.29 9.74
CA PRO A 159 -13.62 7.41 10.89
C PRO A 159 -12.25 7.11 11.51
N LEU A 160 -12.13 7.10 12.83
CA LEU A 160 -10.84 6.84 13.50
C LEU A 160 -10.24 5.48 13.10
N LEU A 161 -11.09 4.47 12.84
CA LEU A 161 -10.67 3.15 12.41
C LEU A 161 -9.80 3.18 11.14
N TYR A 162 -10.08 4.12 10.22
CA TYR A 162 -9.34 4.31 8.97
C TYR A 162 -7.91 4.82 9.19
N VAL A 163 -7.64 5.36 10.38
CA VAL A 163 -6.39 6.07 10.70
C VAL A 163 -5.53 5.26 11.68
N LEU A 164 -6.09 4.21 12.28
CA LEU A 164 -5.35 3.33 13.17
C LEU A 164 -4.45 2.41 12.38
N GLU A 165 -3.30 2.08 12.97
CA GLU A 165 -2.39 1.12 12.36
C GLU A 165 -3.07 -0.24 12.15
N ILE A 166 -2.88 -0.82 10.96
CA ILE A 166 -3.58 -2.02 10.52
C ILE A 166 -3.35 -3.24 11.45
N ARG A 167 -2.20 -3.30 12.15
CA ARG A 167 -1.90 -4.33 13.16
C ARG A 167 -2.92 -4.33 14.31
N ILE A 168 -3.44 -3.16 14.67
CA ILE A 168 -4.45 -2.98 15.71
C ILE A 168 -5.81 -3.40 15.17
N VAL A 169 -6.15 -2.96 13.96
CA VAL A 169 -7.40 -3.31 13.28
C VAL A 169 -7.57 -4.84 13.20
N ASN A 170 -6.49 -5.57 12.93
CA ASN A 170 -6.51 -7.05 12.94
C ASN A 170 -6.96 -7.66 14.27
N LYS A 171 -6.61 -7.06 15.41
CA LYS A 171 -7.02 -7.57 16.73
C LYS A 171 -8.55 -7.49 16.92
N PHE A 172 -9.22 -6.61 16.18
CA PHE A 172 -10.68 -6.51 16.17
C PHE A 172 -11.33 -7.51 15.21
N ILE A 173 -10.67 -7.87 14.11
CA ILE A 173 -11.17 -8.92 13.20
C ILE A 173 -11.33 -10.24 13.95
N ASP A 174 -10.38 -10.57 14.83
CA ASP A 174 -10.43 -11.77 15.68
C ASP A 174 -11.65 -11.80 16.63
N CYS A 175 -12.34 -10.68 16.83
CA CYS A 175 -13.56 -10.62 17.65
C CYS A 175 -14.82 -11.02 16.87
N PHE A 176 -14.76 -11.03 15.53
CA PHE A 176 -15.89 -11.28 14.64
C PHE A 176 -15.71 -12.51 13.75
N TYR A 177 -14.47 -12.99 13.61
CA TYR A 177 -14.18 -14.19 12.84
C TYR A 177 -13.97 -15.41 13.76
N PRO A 178 -14.57 -16.58 13.48
CA PRO A 178 -15.46 -16.88 12.35
C PRO A 178 -16.93 -16.48 12.57
N GLU A 179 -17.33 -16.20 13.81
CA GLU A 179 -18.72 -15.94 14.18
C GLU A 179 -18.93 -14.50 14.68
N ILE A 180 -19.97 -13.84 14.15
CA ILE A 180 -20.33 -12.48 14.53
C ILE A 180 -21.01 -12.51 15.89
N THR A 181 -20.36 -11.92 16.89
CA THR A 181 -20.88 -11.80 18.26
C THR A 181 -21.82 -10.61 18.43
N ASP A 182 -21.57 -9.48 17.75
CA ASP A 182 -22.41 -8.29 17.73
C ASP A 182 -22.54 -7.75 16.28
N SER A 183 -23.71 -7.95 15.68
CA SER A 183 -23.96 -7.60 14.28
C SER A 183 -24.02 -6.09 14.01
N ALA A 184 -24.39 -5.28 15.02
CA ALA A 184 -24.45 -3.83 14.87
C ALA A 184 -23.04 -3.25 14.86
N ILE A 185 -22.20 -3.64 15.83
CA ILE A 185 -20.79 -3.21 15.88
C ILE A 185 -20.03 -3.71 14.65
N PHE A 186 -20.28 -4.95 14.23
CA PHE A 186 -19.62 -5.50 13.04
C PHE A 186 -20.02 -4.76 11.76
N LYS A 187 -21.29 -4.40 11.59
CA LYS A 187 -21.72 -3.56 10.46
C LYS A 187 -20.95 -2.24 10.46
N ASP A 188 -20.90 -1.55 11.60
CA ASP A 188 -20.18 -0.27 11.70
C ASP A 188 -18.68 -0.44 11.43
N PHE A 189 -18.07 -1.53 11.89
CA PHE A 189 -16.68 -1.88 11.57
C PHE A 189 -16.49 -2.07 10.05
N ILE A 190 -17.35 -2.88 9.43
CA ILE A 190 -17.31 -3.14 8.00
C ILE A 190 -17.59 -1.89 7.18
N MET A 191 -18.33 -0.89 7.65
CA MET A 191 -18.51 0.36 6.90
C MET A 191 -17.27 1.27 6.93
N HIS A 192 -16.37 1.09 7.89
CA HIS A 192 -15.22 1.97 8.11
C HIS A 192 -13.85 1.30 7.92
N PHE A 193 -13.83 0.01 7.57
CA PHE A 193 -12.62 -0.78 7.40
C PHE A 193 -11.85 -0.41 6.11
N ASP A 194 -10.53 -0.23 6.16
CA ASP A 194 -9.76 -0.01 4.92
C ASP A 194 -9.40 -1.37 4.28
N PHE A 195 -10.15 -1.77 3.26
CA PHE A 195 -9.86 -3.00 2.51
C PHE A 195 -8.58 -2.89 1.70
N THR A 196 -8.30 -1.73 1.12
CA THR A 196 -7.15 -1.51 0.22
C THR A 196 -5.85 -1.63 1.00
N GLU A 197 -5.75 -0.96 2.15
CA GLU A 197 -4.60 -1.06 3.04
C GLU A 197 -4.46 -2.48 3.60
N TRP A 198 -5.55 -3.10 4.05
CA TRP A 198 -5.50 -4.44 4.65
C TRP A 198 -5.05 -5.50 3.64
N ILE A 199 -5.63 -5.51 2.43
CA ILE A 199 -5.27 -6.46 1.35
C ILE A 199 -3.81 -6.28 0.94
N SER A 200 -3.31 -5.04 0.97
CA SER A 200 -1.92 -4.70 0.62
C SER A 200 -0.91 -5.01 1.72
N THR A 201 -1.36 -5.46 2.91
CA THR A 201 -0.49 -5.71 4.08
C THR A 201 -0.62 -7.13 4.66
N HIS A 202 -1.67 -7.88 4.32
CA HIS A 202 -1.95 -9.20 4.90
C HIS A 202 -2.37 -10.22 3.85
N GLU A 203 -1.87 -11.45 3.95
CA GLU A 203 -2.36 -12.60 3.20
C GLU A 203 -3.17 -13.53 4.11
N LYS A 204 -4.50 -13.33 4.13
CA LYS A 204 -5.45 -14.17 4.88
C LYS A 204 -6.72 -14.36 4.04
N PRO A 205 -6.72 -15.27 3.05
CA PRO A 205 -7.77 -15.35 2.04
C PRO A 205 -9.16 -15.67 2.60
N GLU A 206 -9.24 -16.50 3.65
CA GLU A 206 -10.50 -16.90 4.29
C GLU A 206 -11.16 -15.72 5.00
N ILE A 207 -10.37 -14.95 5.75
CA ILE A 207 -10.81 -13.72 6.42
C ILE A 207 -11.18 -12.66 5.37
N LEU A 208 -10.39 -12.53 4.31
CA LEU A 208 -10.69 -11.60 3.23
C LEU A 208 -12.04 -11.89 2.58
N GLU A 209 -12.27 -13.15 2.22
CA GLU A 209 -13.54 -13.57 1.61
C GLU A 209 -14.72 -13.30 2.55
N TYR A 210 -14.55 -13.59 3.84
CA TYR A 210 -15.54 -13.31 4.88
C TYR A 210 -15.86 -11.81 4.96
N LEU A 211 -14.86 -10.94 5.10
CA LEU A 211 -15.05 -9.50 5.24
C LEU A 211 -15.71 -8.89 4.00
N LEU A 212 -15.26 -9.29 2.80
CA LEU A 212 -15.84 -8.80 1.55
C LEU A 212 -17.30 -9.22 1.39
N GLN A 213 -17.68 -10.40 1.90
CA GLN A 213 -19.06 -10.90 1.82
C GLN A 213 -20.00 -9.99 2.60
N TYR A 214 -19.58 -9.59 3.79
CA TYR A 214 -20.34 -8.68 4.62
C TYR A 214 -20.29 -7.24 4.14
N ALA A 215 -19.17 -6.78 3.58
CA ALA A 215 -19.11 -5.45 2.96
C ALA A 215 -20.16 -5.30 1.87
N ARG A 216 -20.34 -6.33 1.05
CA ARG A 216 -21.43 -6.35 0.07
C ARG A 216 -22.81 -6.44 0.71
N TYR A 217 -22.99 -7.34 1.67
CA TYR A 217 -24.28 -7.49 2.36
C TYR A 217 -24.76 -6.18 3.00
N TYR A 218 -23.84 -5.36 3.51
CA TYR A 218 -24.13 -4.05 4.08
C TYR A 218 -24.21 -2.91 3.06
N GLY A 219 -23.95 -3.18 1.78
CA GLY A 219 -24.09 -2.21 0.69
C GLY A 219 -22.97 -1.17 0.63
N ARG A 220 -21.71 -1.58 0.83
CA ARG A 220 -20.56 -0.68 0.74
C ARG A 220 -20.22 -0.34 -0.73
N GLU A 221 -20.47 0.90 -1.14
CA GLU A 221 -20.38 1.37 -2.54
C GLU A 221 -18.97 1.83 -2.95
N ASP A 222 -18.15 2.28 -2.01
CA ASP A 222 -16.72 2.68 -2.20
C ASP A 222 -15.85 1.56 -2.81
N LEU A 223 -16.17 0.29 -2.51
CA LEU A 223 -15.54 -0.88 -3.13
C LEU A 223 -15.84 -1.01 -4.63
N GLU A 224 -16.77 -0.22 -5.16
CA GLU A 224 -17.17 -0.20 -6.56
C GLU A 224 -16.75 1.10 -7.29
N ASP A 225 -16.75 2.26 -6.63
CA ASP A 225 -16.62 3.57 -7.28
C ASP A 225 -15.34 4.37 -6.96
N ASP A 226 -14.94 4.51 -5.69
CA ASP A 226 -13.91 5.48 -5.27
C ASP A 226 -12.49 4.88 -5.16
N PHE A 227 -12.36 3.65 -4.69
CA PHE A 227 -11.11 2.88 -4.65
C PHE A 227 -11.41 1.42 -5.01
N PRO A 228 -11.59 1.15 -6.31
CA PRO A 228 -12.21 -0.10 -6.69
C PRO A 228 -11.26 -1.26 -6.38
N ILE A 229 -11.82 -2.31 -5.79
CA ILE A 229 -11.10 -3.53 -5.42
C ILE A 229 -10.48 -4.27 -6.63
N ASP A 230 -10.67 -3.77 -7.85
CA ASP A 230 -9.97 -4.25 -9.04
C ASP A 230 -8.54 -3.70 -9.19
N GLU A 231 -8.16 -2.70 -8.36
CA GLU A 231 -6.83 -2.09 -8.32
C GLU A 231 -5.86 -2.81 -7.37
N VAL A 232 -6.37 -3.66 -6.46
CA VAL A 232 -5.53 -4.32 -5.45
C VAL A 232 -4.81 -5.60 -5.94
N ILE A 233 -5.05 -6.03 -7.18
CA ILE A 233 -4.42 -7.24 -7.74
C ILE A 233 -2.91 -7.07 -7.90
N ASP A 234 -2.46 -5.95 -8.50
CA ASP A 234 -1.04 -5.71 -8.72
C ASP A 234 -0.29 -5.46 -7.40
N PRO A 235 -0.81 -4.69 -6.42
CA PRO A 235 -0.27 -4.64 -5.06
C PRO A 235 -0.17 -6.03 -4.39
N CYS A 236 -1.17 -6.91 -4.55
CA CYS A 236 -1.06 -8.30 -4.08
C CYS A 236 0.12 -9.02 -4.73
N ILE A 237 0.35 -8.83 -6.04
CA ILE A 237 1.47 -9.44 -6.75
C ILE A 237 2.81 -8.90 -6.23
N PHE A 238 2.97 -7.59 -6.06
CA PHE A 238 4.22 -7.00 -5.56
C PHE A 238 4.54 -7.41 -4.12
N ASN A 239 3.52 -7.52 -3.28
CA ASN A 239 3.68 -7.95 -1.88
C ASN A 239 3.67 -9.47 -1.70
N ARG A 240 3.56 -10.25 -2.81
CA ARG A 240 3.54 -11.72 -2.82
C ARG A 240 2.33 -12.35 -2.12
N TYR A 241 1.24 -11.61 -1.98
CA TYR A 241 -0.03 -12.08 -1.39
C TYR A 241 -0.93 -12.77 -2.43
N PHE A 242 -0.36 -13.78 -3.09
CA PHE A 242 -1.01 -14.46 -4.21
C PHE A 242 -2.32 -15.16 -3.84
N LEU A 243 -2.47 -15.61 -2.59
CA LEU A 243 -3.67 -16.32 -2.14
C LEU A 243 -4.89 -15.40 -2.04
N ASN A 244 -4.70 -14.09 -1.85
CA ASN A 244 -5.79 -13.12 -1.80
C ASN A 244 -6.45 -12.88 -3.16
N ILE A 245 -5.75 -13.17 -4.27
CA ILE A 245 -6.25 -12.91 -5.64
C ILE A 245 -7.53 -13.72 -5.92
N GLY A 246 -7.64 -14.94 -5.41
CA GLY A 246 -8.85 -15.77 -5.57
C GLY A 246 -10.10 -15.12 -4.97
N PRO A 247 -10.11 -14.80 -3.66
CA PRO A 247 -11.17 -14.02 -3.03
C PRO A 247 -11.50 -12.72 -3.76
N ILE A 248 -10.49 -11.92 -4.15
CA ILE A 248 -10.70 -10.66 -4.87
C ILE A 248 -11.44 -10.88 -6.20
N LEU A 249 -11.04 -11.90 -6.97
CA LEU A 249 -11.69 -12.27 -8.23
C LEU A 249 -13.11 -12.84 -8.04
N LYS A 250 -13.59 -13.11 -6.83
CA LYS A 250 -15.03 -13.36 -6.58
C LYS A 250 -15.83 -12.05 -6.55
N TYR A 251 -15.18 -10.92 -6.28
CA TYR A 251 -15.79 -9.59 -6.23
C TYR A 251 -15.67 -8.83 -7.54
N ILE A 252 -14.55 -9.01 -8.26
CA ILE A 252 -14.29 -8.33 -9.53
C ILE A 252 -14.43 -9.26 -10.73
N ASN A 253 -14.76 -8.71 -11.89
CA ASN A 253 -14.83 -9.50 -13.11
C ASN A 253 -13.44 -9.91 -13.62
N ARG A 254 -12.53 -8.92 -13.73
CA ARG A 254 -11.14 -9.06 -14.20
C ARG A 254 -10.27 -7.95 -13.56
N PRO A 255 -8.95 -8.12 -13.46
CA PRO A 255 -8.05 -7.04 -13.05
C PRO A 255 -8.14 -5.84 -13.98
N ARG A 256 -7.96 -4.63 -13.43
CA ARG A 256 -7.96 -3.39 -14.18
C ARG A 256 -6.52 -2.99 -14.51
N PHE A 257 -6.30 -2.51 -15.72
CA PHE A 257 -5.01 -1.92 -16.08
C PHE A 257 -4.84 -0.55 -15.41
N GLN A 258 -3.73 -0.35 -14.71
CA GLN A 258 -3.30 0.95 -14.19
C GLN A 258 -1.94 1.37 -14.75
N SER A 259 -1.81 2.67 -15.01
CA SER A 259 -0.55 3.26 -15.47
C SER A 259 0.54 3.20 -14.39
N ASP A 260 0.17 3.32 -13.12
CA ASP A 260 1.12 3.35 -12.02
C ASP A 260 1.73 1.95 -11.79
N ASP A 261 0.91 0.90 -11.79
CA ASP A 261 1.39 -0.49 -11.73
C ASP A 261 2.26 -0.86 -12.94
N TYR A 262 1.91 -0.39 -14.14
CA TYR A 262 2.77 -0.54 -15.32
C TYR A 262 4.16 0.07 -15.10
N GLN A 263 4.23 1.28 -14.55
CA GLN A 263 5.51 1.92 -14.24
C GLN A 263 6.27 1.19 -13.14
N LEU A 264 5.56 0.69 -12.12
CA LEU A 264 6.17 -0.06 -11.03
C LEU A 264 6.79 -1.38 -11.53
N TYR A 265 6.09 -2.12 -12.40
CA TYR A 265 6.66 -3.29 -13.05
C TYR A 265 7.90 -2.95 -13.88
N PHE A 266 7.83 -1.86 -14.67
CA PHE A 266 8.97 -1.40 -15.45
C PHE A 266 10.18 -1.08 -14.56
N LEU A 267 10.01 -0.27 -13.52
CA LEU A 267 11.08 0.12 -12.61
C LEU A 267 11.72 -1.09 -11.93
N ASN A 268 10.89 -1.98 -11.38
CA ASN A 268 11.37 -3.15 -10.66
C ASN A 268 12.10 -4.14 -11.59
N ILE A 269 11.57 -4.44 -12.78
CA ILE A 269 12.24 -5.31 -13.74
C ILE A 269 13.53 -4.66 -14.26
N SER A 270 13.51 -3.35 -14.56
CA SER A 270 14.68 -2.63 -15.10
C SER A 270 15.81 -2.55 -14.08
N SER A 271 15.50 -2.46 -12.79
CA SER A 271 16.49 -2.52 -11.71
C SER A 271 17.29 -3.84 -11.74
N MET A 272 16.64 -4.95 -12.08
CA MET A 272 17.26 -6.27 -12.20
C MET A 272 17.83 -6.53 -13.60
N ARG A 273 17.36 -5.81 -14.61
CA ARG A 273 17.72 -5.96 -16.02
C ARG A 273 17.93 -4.59 -16.65
N PRO A 274 19.14 -4.01 -16.52
CA PRO A 274 19.45 -2.66 -17.03
C PRO A 274 19.24 -2.48 -18.54
N ASN A 275 19.16 -3.59 -19.28
CA ASN A 275 18.87 -3.59 -20.71
C ASN A 275 17.41 -3.23 -21.03
N LEU A 276 16.48 -3.28 -20.06
CA LEU A 276 15.13 -2.78 -20.19
C LEU A 276 15.18 -1.26 -19.94
N THR A 277 15.07 -0.48 -21.02
CA THR A 277 15.08 0.98 -20.96
C THR A 277 13.76 1.53 -21.45
N GLU A 278 13.42 2.74 -21.03
CA GLU A 278 12.19 3.43 -21.44
C GLU A 278 12.13 3.56 -22.97
N GLU A 279 13.25 3.89 -23.63
CA GLU A 279 13.33 3.94 -25.09
C GLU A 279 12.95 2.62 -25.77
N LYS A 280 13.34 1.48 -25.19
CA LYS A 280 12.98 0.17 -25.75
C LYS A 280 11.49 -0.11 -25.56
N LEU A 281 10.93 0.21 -24.39
CA LEU A 281 9.49 0.07 -24.16
C LEU A 281 8.67 0.96 -25.09
N LEU A 282 9.05 2.23 -25.26
CA LEU A 282 8.39 3.15 -26.19
C LEU A 282 8.37 2.60 -27.64
N ARG A 283 9.42 1.88 -28.07
CA ARG A 283 9.44 1.21 -29.38
C ARG A 283 8.45 0.04 -29.46
N VAL A 284 8.23 -0.68 -28.37
CA VAL A 284 7.24 -1.75 -28.28
C VAL A 284 5.83 -1.18 -28.25
N GLU A 285 5.59 -0.11 -27.48
CA GLU A 285 4.31 0.60 -27.37
C GLU A 285 3.79 1.12 -28.73
N LYS A 286 4.68 1.51 -29.63
CA LYS A 286 4.31 1.90 -31.00
C LYS A 286 3.63 0.77 -31.80
N ARG A 287 3.72 -0.48 -31.35
CA ARG A 287 3.27 -1.67 -32.07
C ARG A 287 2.30 -2.54 -31.27
N VAL A 288 2.25 -2.37 -29.95
CA VAL A 288 1.50 -3.21 -29.01
C VAL A 288 0.84 -2.29 -27.98
N ASN A 289 -0.42 -2.55 -27.65
CA ASN A 289 -1.15 -1.79 -26.63
C ASN A 289 -0.41 -1.86 -25.27
N ARG A 290 -0.36 -0.74 -24.54
CA ARG A 290 0.19 -0.67 -23.18
C ARG A 290 -0.39 -1.71 -22.23
N GLU A 291 -1.70 -1.92 -22.25
CA GLU A 291 -2.36 -2.95 -21.41
C GLU A 291 -1.80 -4.35 -21.72
N ARG A 292 -1.53 -4.63 -22.99
CA ARG A 292 -0.96 -5.91 -23.42
C ARG A 292 0.51 -6.05 -22.99
N ILE A 293 1.28 -4.95 -23.00
CA ILE A 293 2.65 -4.93 -22.48
C ILE A 293 2.65 -5.10 -20.95
N HIS A 294 1.73 -4.44 -20.25
CA HIS A 294 1.53 -4.62 -18.81
C HIS A 294 1.29 -6.09 -18.46
N GLN A 295 0.39 -6.78 -19.17
CA GLN A 295 0.15 -8.21 -19.00
C GLN A 295 1.43 -9.05 -19.19
N MET A 296 2.30 -8.70 -20.15
CA MET A 296 3.60 -9.37 -20.31
C MET A 296 4.56 -9.07 -19.16
N LEU A 297 4.63 -7.81 -18.71
CA LEU A 297 5.47 -7.39 -17.59
C LEU A 297 5.02 -8.07 -16.29
N GLN A 298 3.72 -8.19 -16.06
CA GLN A 298 3.13 -8.91 -14.92
C GLN A 298 3.57 -10.38 -14.92
N ILE A 299 3.50 -11.09 -16.05
CA ILE A 299 4.01 -12.46 -16.19
C ILE A 299 5.51 -12.54 -15.86
N ILE A 300 6.30 -11.64 -16.44
CA ILE A 300 7.76 -11.61 -16.26
C ILE A 300 8.10 -11.35 -14.80
N TRP A 301 7.46 -10.38 -14.16
CA TRP A 301 7.67 -10.06 -12.76
C TRP A 301 7.29 -11.22 -11.85
N MET A 302 6.08 -11.78 -12.00
CA MET A 302 5.63 -12.91 -11.21
C MET A 302 6.61 -14.08 -11.31
N TYR A 303 7.16 -14.37 -12.49
CA TYR A 303 8.18 -15.41 -12.67
C TYR A 303 9.49 -15.09 -11.93
N ILE A 304 10.01 -13.86 -12.09
CA ILE A 304 11.29 -13.45 -11.49
C ILE A 304 11.17 -13.49 -9.97
N ASP A 305 10.14 -12.83 -9.44
CA ASP A 305 9.89 -12.69 -8.02
C ASP A 305 9.58 -14.05 -7.37
N SER A 306 8.75 -14.88 -8.00
CA SER A 306 8.41 -16.20 -7.45
C SER A 306 9.59 -17.16 -7.39
N LYS A 307 10.55 -17.03 -8.32
CA LYS A 307 11.79 -17.80 -8.28
C LYS A 307 12.73 -17.33 -7.19
N GLN A 308 12.83 -16.02 -6.98
CA GLN A 308 13.67 -15.44 -5.95
C GLN A 308 13.16 -15.78 -4.54
N HIS A 309 11.84 -15.90 -4.38
CA HIS A 309 11.18 -16.10 -3.08
C HIS A 309 10.56 -17.49 -2.88
N TYR A 310 10.83 -18.44 -3.78
CA TYR A 310 10.38 -19.83 -3.69
C TYR A 310 8.84 -20.01 -3.57
N CYS A 311 8.04 -19.08 -4.09
CA CYS A 311 6.57 -19.10 -4.05
C CYS A 311 5.91 -19.43 -5.41
N THR A 312 6.63 -20.17 -6.27
CA THR A 312 6.23 -20.48 -7.66
C THR A 312 4.84 -21.10 -7.79
N GLN A 313 4.42 -21.96 -6.86
CA GLN A 313 3.09 -22.60 -6.93
C GLN A 313 1.95 -21.61 -6.70
N ALA A 314 2.06 -20.75 -5.66
CA ALA A 314 1.06 -19.73 -5.36
C ALA A 314 0.99 -18.69 -6.48
N ALA A 315 2.14 -18.24 -6.98
CA ALA A 315 2.21 -17.33 -8.13
C ALA A 315 1.60 -17.94 -9.40
N SER A 316 1.87 -19.22 -9.68
CA SER A 316 1.28 -19.93 -10.82
C SER A 316 -0.24 -20.04 -10.71
N GLU A 317 -0.78 -20.34 -9.52
CA GLU A 317 -2.23 -20.40 -9.30
C GLU A 317 -2.89 -19.02 -9.41
N ALA A 318 -2.26 -17.97 -8.87
CA ALA A 318 -2.71 -16.59 -9.05
C ALA A 318 -2.74 -16.20 -10.54
N LEU A 319 -1.68 -16.54 -11.28
CA LEU A 319 -1.59 -16.27 -12.72
C LEU A 319 -2.70 -17.01 -13.49
N ARG A 320 -2.95 -18.28 -13.15
CA ARG A 320 -4.07 -19.05 -13.70
C ARG A 320 -5.41 -18.34 -13.49
N LEU A 321 -5.67 -17.88 -12.26
CA LEU A 321 -6.92 -17.19 -11.89
C LEU A 321 -7.08 -15.87 -12.67
N ILE A 322 -6.05 -15.03 -12.70
CA ILE A 322 -6.01 -13.78 -13.46
C ILE A 322 -6.32 -14.04 -14.94
N TRP A 323 -5.59 -14.96 -15.57
CA TRP A 323 -5.78 -15.26 -16.99
C TRP A 323 -7.06 -16.02 -17.30
N CYS A 324 -7.68 -16.66 -16.32
CA CYS A 324 -9.02 -17.21 -16.46
C CYS A 324 -10.11 -16.13 -16.49
N SER A 325 -9.85 -14.96 -15.91
CA SER A 325 -10.77 -13.82 -15.88
C SER A 325 -10.67 -12.89 -17.09
N ILE A 326 -9.51 -12.85 -17.76
CA ILE A 326 -9.22 -11.95 -18.89
C ILE A 326 -9.74 -12.55 -20.20
N PRO A 327 -10.59 -11.85 -20.98
CA PRO A 327 -11.14 -12.36 -22.26
C PRO A 327 -10.12 -12.35 -23.42
N ASP A 328 -8.98 -11.66 -23.26
CA ASP A 328 -7.98 -11.46 -24.30
C ASP A 328 -7.31 -12.77 -24.73
N ALA A 329 -6.80 -12.79 -25.96
CA ALA A 329 -6.01 -13.89 -26.50
C ALA A 329 -4.82 -14.23 -25.59
N TYR A 330 -4.40 -15.49 -25.58
CA TYR A 330 -3.18 -15.89 -24.86
C TYR A 330 -1.97 -15.14 -25.41
N ILE A 331 -0.98 -14.90 -24.57
CA ILE A 331 0.28 -14.31 -25.01
C ILE A 331 1.12 -15.41 -25.64
N SER A 332 1.45 -15.27 -26.93
CA SER A 332 2.30 -16.24 -27.62
C SER A 332 3.77 -16.04 -27.26
N PHE A 333 4.57 -17.12 -27.33
CA PHE A 333 6.02 -17.00 -27.12
C PHE A 333 6.66 -16.05 -28.13
N LYS A 334 6.14 -16.01 -29.36
CA LYS A 334 6.59 -15.10 -30.41
C LYS A 334 6.33 -13.64 -30.03
N GLU A 335 5.20 -13.35 -29.39
CA GLU A 335 4.83 -12.02 -28.90
C GLU A 335 5.83 -11.54 -27.84
N ILE A 336 6.04 -12.31 -26.76
CA ILE A 336 7.01 -12.01 -25.70
C ILE A 336 8.42 -11.88 -26.27
N LYS A 337 8.84 -12.85 -27.11
CA LYS A 337 10.16 -12.84 -27.72
C LYS A 337 10.37 -11.61 -28.59
N ARG A 338 9.35 -11.15 -29.32
CA ARG A 338 9.46 -9.94 -30.15
C ARG A 338 9.52 -8.67 -29.29
N ALA A 339 8.73 -8.59 -28.22
CA ALA A 339 8.71 -7.44 -27.33
C ALA A 339 10.01 -7.29 -26.54
N PHE A 340 10.58 -8.39 -26.05
CA PHE A 340 11.70 -8.37 -25.11
C PHE A 340 13.01 -8.97 -25.65
N ARG A 341 13.14 -9.12 -26.98
CA ARG A 341 14.40 -9.54 -27.62
C ARG A 341 15.52 -8.55 -27.30
N GLY A 342 16.67 -9.07 -26.88
CA GLY A 342 17.83 -8.25 -26.54
C GLY A 342 17.70 -7.52 -25.20
N ILE A 343 16.65 -7.81 -24.44
CA ILE A 343 16.49 -7.43 -23.03
C ILE A 343 16.86 -8.63 -22.16
N PHE A 344 16.25 -9.77 -22.47
CA PHE A 344 16.51 -11.06 -21.82
C PHE A 344 17.17 -12.04 -22.77
N LYS A 345 17.86 -13.05 -22.22
CA LYS A 345 18.40 -14.17 -23.00
C LYS A 345 17.27 -15.05 -23.52
N ALA A 346 17.45 -15.69 -24.67
CA ALA A 346 16.39 -16.50 -25.29
C ALA A 346 15.89 -17.64 -24.40
N GLY A 347 16.79 -18.33 -23.68
CA GLY A 347 16.41 -19.38 -22.73
C GLY A 347 15.67 -18.86 -21.51
N GLU A 348 15.97 -17.64 -21.06
CA GLU A 348 15.28 -17.00 -19.94
C GLU A 348 13.84 -16.63 -20.33
N LEU A 349 13.65 -16.00 -21.50
CA LEU A 349 12.32 -15.73 -22.05
C LEU A 349 11.50 -17.01 -22.24
N LYS A 350 12.16 -18.09 -22.67
CA LYS A 350 11.49 -19.38 -22.83
C LYS A 350 11.00 -19.91 -21.48
N ASN A 351 11.82 -19.85 -20.44
CA ASN A 351 11.39 -20.27 -19.11
C ASN A 351 10.27 -19.39 -18.52
N MET A 352 10.29 -18.07 -18.76
CA MET A 352 9.22 -17.15 -18.36
C MET A 352 7.90 -17.50 -19.07
N TYR A 353 7.97 -17.77 -20.37
CA TYR A 353 6.82 -18.21 -21.15
C TYR A 353 6.33 -19.59 -20.72
N ASP A 354 7.22 -20.54 -20.45
CA ASP A 354 6.83 -21.89 -20.02
C ASP A 354 6.14 -21.84 -18.66
N PHE A 355 6.59 -20.99 -17.73
CA PHE A 355 5.88 -20.72 -16.48
C PHE A 355 4.43 -20.24 -16.72
N TYR A 356 4.24 -19.27 -17.61
CA TYR A 356 2.92 -18.80 -18.01
C TYR A 356 2.08 -19.90 -18.67
N ALA A 357 2.64 -20.59 -19.66
CA ALA A 357 1.96 -21.63 -20.43
C ALA A 357 1.52 -22.79 -19.54
N THR A 358 2.34 -23.18 -18.56
CA THR A 358 1.99 -24.18 -17.54
C THR A 358 0.88 -23.68 -16.63
N ALA A 359 0.92 -22.41 -16.18
CA ALA A 359 -0.13 -21.85 -15.32
C ALA A 359 -1.50 -21.84 -16.01
N VAL A 360 -1.54 -21.50 -17.30
CA VAL A 360 -2.80 -21.39 -18.08
C VAL A 360 -3.20 -22.67 -18.81
N ASP A 361 -2.40 -23.74 -18.64
CA ASP A 361 -2.57 -25.06 -19.27
C ASP A 361 -2.70 -25.01 -20.81
N LYS A 362 -1.98 -24.08 -21.45
CA LYS A 362 -1.97 -23.95 -22.91
C LYS A 362 -0.64 -23.42 -23.43
N THR A 363 -0.17 -24.03 -24.52
CA THR A 363 0.93 -23.54 -25.34
C THR A 363 0.36 -23.06 -26.68
N SER A 364 0.60 -21.81 -27.05
CA SER A 364 0.21 -21.30 -28.37
C SER A 364 1.44 -20.81 -29.14
N GLU A 365 1.66 -21.36 -30.33
CA GLU A 365 2.66 -20.85 -31.27
C GLU A 365 2.16 -19.63 -32.05
N SER A 366 0.84 -19.42 -32.08
CA SER A 366 0.18 -18.33 -32.78
C SER A 366 -0.83 -17.57 -31.89
N ASP A 367 -1.24 -16.40 -32.34
CA ASP A 367 -2.17 -15.51 -31.63
C ASP A 367 -3.61 -16.00 -31.84
N GLU A 368 -3.97 -17.08 -31.16
CA GLU A 368 -5.31 -17.68 -31.27
C GLU A 368 -6.31 -16.98 -30.33
N PRO A 369 -7.55 -16.73 -30.81
CA PRO A 369 -8.61 -16.25 -29.96
C PRO A 369 -8.93 -17.26 -28.86
N ARG A 370 -9.46 -16.78 -27.74
CA ARG A 370 -9.96 -17.65 -26.67
C ARG A 370 -11.10 -18.53 -27.18
N SER A 371 -11.26 -19.70 -26.56
CA SER A 371 -12.39 -20.57 -26.84
C SER A 371 -13.71 -19.85 -26.56
N LEU A 372 -14.77 -20.22 -27.28
CA LEU A 372 -16.11 -19.66 -27.05
C LEU A 372 -16.53 -19.79 -25.58
N GLN A 373 -16.25 -20.94 -24.95
CA GLN A 373 -16.53 -21.16 -23.53
C GLN A 373 -15.85 -20.12 -22.62
N HIS A 374 -14.59 -19.77 -22.91
CA HIS A 374 -13.85 -18.77 -22.14
C HIS A 374 -14.43 -17.37 -22.33
N LEU A 375 -14.80 -17.01 -23.56
CA LEU A 375 -15.46 -15.74 -23.86
C LEU A 375 -16.82 -15.64 -23.16
N CYS A 376 -17.61 -16.72 -23.18
CA CYS A 376 -18.89 -16.80 -22.47
C CYS A 376 -18.70 -16.60 -20.96
N ARG A 377 -17.68 -17.21 -20.35
CA ARG A 377 -17.37 -17.02 -18.92
C ARG A 377 -17.09 -15.56 -18.59
N ALA A 378 -16.20 -14.91 -19.35
CA ALA A 378 -15.88 -13.50 -19.12
C ALA A 378 -17.11 -12.60 -19.30
N LEU A 379 -17.97 -12.91 -20.28
CA LEU A 379 -19.20 -12.16 -20.53
C LEU A 379 -20.24 -12.34 -19.41
N ILE A 380 -20.46 -13.56 -18.92
CA ILE A 380 -21.40 -13.85 -17.82
C ILE A 380 -20.94 -13.12 -16.56
N ARG A 381 -19.66 -13.28 -16.18
CA ARG A 381 -19.08 -12.62 -14.99
C ARG A 381 -19.17 -11.09 -15.08
N LYS A 382 -18.88 -10.52 -16.26
CA LYS A 382 -19.05 -9.09 -16.54
C LYS A 382 -20.50 -8.64 -16.36
N THR A 383 -21.46 -9.44 -16.83
CA THR A 383 -22.89 -9.13 -16.75
C THR A 383 -23.38 -9.16 -15.31
N LEU A 384 -22.99 -10.17 -14.53
CA LEU A 384 -23.28 -10.25 -13.10
C LEU A 384 -22.73 -9.04 -12.34
N ARG A 385 -21.46 -8.68 -12.60
CA ARG A 385 -20.84 -7.49 -11.99
C ARG A 385 -21.57 -6.21 -12.38
N LYS A 386 -21.91 -6.02 -13.66
CA LYS A 386 -22.64 -4.84 -14.16
C LYS A 386 -24.02 -4.68 -13.50
N ASN A 387 -24.66 -5.80 -13.16
CA ASN A 387 -25.96 -5.81 -12.48
C ASN A 387 -25.83 -5.75 -10.96
N GLN A 388 -24.66 -5.44 -10.41
CA GLN A 388 -24.40 -5.41 -8.97
C GLN A 388 -24.80 -6.72 -8.25
N ILE A 389 -24.62 -7.86 -8.93
CA ILE A 389 -24.81 -9.19 -8.33
C ILE A 389 -23.43 -9.77 -7.97
N TRP A 390 -23.30 -10.34 -6.76
CA TRP A 390 -22.06 -11.00 -6.35
C TRP A 390 -21.82 -12.19 -7.25
N ILE A 391 -20.62 -12.32 -7.83
CA ILE A 391 -20.40 -13.30 -8.90
C ILE A 391 -20.73 -14.73 -8.43
N PRO A 392 -20.23 -15.23 -7.28
CA PRO A 392 -20.58 -16.57 -6.80
C PRO A 392 -22.07 -16.77 -6.57
N GLU A 393 -22.76 -15.78 -5.99
CA GLU A 393 -24.19 -15.86 -5.70
C GLU A 393 -25.03 -15.80 -6.98
N GLY A 394 -24.71 -14.88 -7.88
CA GLY A 394 -25.34 -14.79 -9.20
C GLY A 394 -25.17 -16.06 -10.00
N ILE A 395 -23.99 -16.72 -9.93
CA ILE A 395 -23.77 -18.02 -10.58
C ILE A 395 -24.69 -19.10 -9.99
N ARG A 396 -24.83 -19.17 -8.65
CA ARG A 396 -25.72 -20.13 -7.97
C ARG A 396 -27.19 -19.92 -8.37
N GLN A 397 -27.61 -18.66 -8.51
CA GLN A 397 -28.98 -18.29 -8.89
C GLN A 397 -29.33 -18.66 -10.34
N ILE A 398 -28.36 -18.83 -11.25
CA ILE A 398 -28.60 -19.29 -12.63
C ILE A 398 -28.94 -20.80 -12.66
N CYS A 399 -28.70 -21.54 -11.56
CA CYS A 399 -29.00 -22.97 -11.43
C CYS A 399 -28.33 -23.84 -12.51
N LEU A 400 -27.06 -23.56 -12.81
CA LEU A 400 -26.28 -24.31 -13.80
C LEU A 400 -25.74 -25.64 -13.22
N PRO A 401 -25.41 -26.63 -14.07
CA PRO A 401 -24.69 -27.81 -13.65
C PRO A 401 -23.42 -27.46 -12.86
N LYS A 402 -23.09 -28.26 -11.83
CA LYS A 402 -22.00 -27.94 -10.89
C LYS A 402 -20.65 -27.70 -11.57
N SER A 403 -20.33 -28.44 -12.62
CA SER A 403 -19.11 -28.26 -13.41
C SER A 403 -19.02 -26.88 -14.08
N ILE A 404 -20.16 -26.33 -14.52
CA ILE A 404 -20.25 -25.00 -15.12
C ILE A 404 -20.17 -23.92 -14.03
N GLU A 405 -20.78 -24.14 -12.86
CA GLU A 405 -20.62 -23.22 -11.72
C GLU A 405 -19.15 -23.06 -11.31
N LEU A 406 -18.43 -24.18 -11.16
CA LEU A 406 -17.01 -24.19 -10.81
C LEU A 406 -16.19 -23.44 -11.85
N PHE A 407 -16.47 -23.69 -13.14
CA PHE A 407 -15.80 -23.01 -14.25
C PHE A 407 -16.01 -21.48 -14.22
N LEU A 408 -17.24 -21.02 -13.95
CA LEU A 408 -17.57 -19.59 -13.85
C LEU A 408 -16.97 -18.94 -12.60
N ASN A 409 -16.81 -19.69 -11.51
CA ASN A 409 -16.12 -19.27 -10.28
C ASN A 409 -14.59 -19.33 -10.37
N LEU A 410 -14.03 -19.69 -11.53
CA LEU A 410 -12.58 -19.85 -11.76
C LEU A 410 -11.94 -21.01 -10.98
N GLU A 411 -12.76 -21.91 -10.43
CA GLU A 411 -12.32 -23.09 -9.68
C GLU A 411 -11.91 -24.22 -10.63
N LYS A 412 -11.05 -25.12 -10.13
CA LYS A 412 -10.61 -26.29 -10.92
C LYS A 412 -11.78 -27.28 -11.03
N VAL A 413 -12.20 -27.56 -12.26
CA VAL A 413 -13.16 -28.63 -12.53
C VAL A 413 -12.40 -29.95 -12.44
N PHE A 414 -12.51 -30.64 -11.30
CA PHE A 414 -12.09 -32.03 -11.23
C PHE A 414 -13.08 -32.86 -12.03
N ILE A 415 -12.78 -33.10 -13.31
CA ILE A 415 -13.49 -34.13 -14.06
C ILE A 415 -13.02 -35.45 -13.45
N THR A 416 -13.79 -36.00 -12.51
CA THR A 416 -13.69 -37.42 -12.19
C THR A 416 -13.96 -38.16 -13.49
N SER A 417 -12.92 -38.74 -14.07
CA SER A 417 -13.05 -39.56 -15.27
C SER A 417 -14.00 -40.70 -14.95
N ASN A 418 -15.26 -40.56 -15.38
CA ASN A 418 -16.17 -41.69 -15.47
C ASN A 418 -15.53 -42.67 -16.44
N LYS A 419 -14.94 -43.73 -15.87
CA LYS A 419 -14.69 -44.98 -16.58
C LYS A 419 -16.04 -45.51 -17.04
N PHE A 420 -16.51 -45.07 -18.21
CA PHE A 420 -17.35 -45.92 -19.02
C PHE A 420 -16.43 -47.03 -19.55
N ALA A 421 -16.40 -48.14 -18.81
CA ALA A 421 -15.97 -49.42 -19.34
C ALA A 421 -17.08 -49.95 -20.28
N PRO A 422 -16.70 -50.64 -21.37
CA PRO A 422 -17.61 -51.06 -22.45
C PRO A 422 -18.71 -52.02 -22.00
#